data_AF-A0AAD8HQ96-F1
#
_entry.id   AF-A0AAD8HQ96-F1
#
_cell.length_a   1.000
_cell.length_b   1.000
_cell.length_c   1.000
_cell.angle_alpha   90.00
_cell.angle_beta   90.00
_cell.angle_gamma   90.00
#
_symmetry.space_group_name_H-M   'P 1'
#
loop_
_entity.id
_entity.type
_entity.pdbx_description
1 polymer ?
#
loop_
_entity_poly.entity_id
_entity_poly.type
_entity_poly.pdbx_seq_one_letter_code
_entity_poly.pdbx_strand_id
1 'polypeptide(L)'
;MMSSFAHVLAIPHPAQGHVIPMMEFAKKLVHHGCKVTFVNTEFNHNKVMKAMSSSKKEDDDDCGGDGGLELVSIPDGLEDGDNRFNLEKLRESMLRVMPGKLEELIEKAKNVDNRRITCVVAEGYTGWAMEVARNMGIKTVAFCPASASTAAMAWSIPKLIQDGFIHGNDGTILKKQFINISPTMPMLHSAAAFFWACFDDAGTIKSLFKLTANSNEYIAKFADFVVCNSANELEPAAFSFLPEWLPVGPLLASSKLGNQGGNFWAKDSDCLSWLDQQPARSVIYVAFGSFTAFNQTQFQELALGLELTNKPFLWVARPGITFKETAEGDYPQGYKERIDQYLNESFICDVWKIGLRFEKDESGIIRQGEIKKKVQPTMAIEIGDHRETTKALLFGG
;
A
#
# COMPACT_ATOMS: atom_id res chain seq x y z
N MET A 1 34.47 -18.48 15.27
CA MET A 1 33.09 -18.26 15.78
C MET A 1 32.28 -17.85 14.57
N MET A 2 31.47 -18.75 14.00
CA MET A 2 30.66 -18.43 12.82
C MET A 2 29.66 -17.35 13.22
N SER A 3 29.62 -16.23 12.47
CA SER A 3 28.59 -15.20 12.61
C SER A 3 27.22 -15.86 12.54
N SER A 4 26.42 -15.83 13.61
CA SER A 4 25.03 -16.29 13.53
C SER A 4 24.25 -15.26 12.72
N PHE A 5 23.98 -15.56 11.46
CA PHE A 5 23.13 -14.71 10.62
C PHE A 5 21.72 -14.63 11.24
N ALA A 6 21.17 -13.42 11.35
CA ALA A 6 19.79 -13.24 11.79
C ALA A 6 18.85 -13.88 10.77
N HIS A 7 17.92 -14.72 11.22
CA HIS A 7 16.88 -15.28 10.37
C HIS A 7 15.54 -14.62 10.68
N VAL A 8 15.02 -13.90 9.69
CA VAL A 8 13.83 -13.07 9.79
C VAL A 8 12.67 -13.75 9.08
N LEU A 9 11.52 -13.90 9.74
CA LEU A 9 10.26 -14.16 9.05
C LEU A 9 9.63 -12.82 8.66
N ALA A 10 9.33 -12.61 7.38
CA ALA A 10 8.66 -11.41 6.89
C ALA A 10 7.21 -11.76 6.47
N ILE A 11 6.23 -11.11 7.10
CA ILE A 11 4.81 -11.44 6.94
C ILE A 11 4.03 -10.16 6.55
N PRO A 12 3.71 -9.97 5.26
CA PRO A 12 2.91 -8.84 4.80
C PRO A 12 1.40 -9.08 4.99
N HIS A 13 0.60 -8.02 4.99
CA HIS A 13 -0.83 -8.14 4.71
C HIS A 13 -1.02 -8.64 3.27
N PRO A 14 -1.98 -9.54 2.99
CA PRO A 14 -2.11 -10.23 1.69
C PRO A 14 -2.72 -9.34 0.57
N ALA A 15 -2.16 -8.16 0.35
CA ALA A 15 -2.57 -7.22 -0.68
C ALA A 15 -1.34 -6.66 -1.44
N GLN A 16 -1.52 -6.34 -2.73
CA GLN A 16 -0.40 -5.95 -3.63
C GLN A 16 0.43 -4.79 -3.08
N GLY A 17 -0.23 -3.73 -2.61
CA GLY A 17 0.41 -2.54 -2.04
C GLY A 17 1.17 -2.78 -0.73
N HIS A 18 1.01 -3.97 -0.14
CA HIS A 18 1.62 -4.38 1.12
C HIS A 18 2.75 -5.40 0.89
N VAL A 19 2.53 -6.35 -0.03
CA VAL A 19 3.52 -7.37 -0.41
C VAL A 19 4.74 -6.74 -1.08
N ILE A 20 4.56 -5.79 -2.01
CA ILE A 20 5.69 -5.14 -2.69
C ILE A 20 6.67 -4.46 -1.70
N PRO A 21 6.25 -3.50 -0.86
CA PRO A 21 7.19 -2.81 0.01
C PRO A 21 7.84 -3.74 1.04
N MET A 22 7.10 -4.74 1.56
CA MET A 22 7.69 -5.76 2.43
C MET A 22 8.73 -6.61 1.69
N MET A 23 8.51 -6.94 0.41
CA MET A 23 9.48 -7.69 -0.40
C MET A 23 10.76 -6.89 -0.61
N GLU A 24 10.66 -5.60 -0.88
CA GLU A 24 11.83 -4.73 -1.00
C GLU A 24 12.57 -4.57 0.33
N PHE A 25 11.83 -4.47 1.45
CA PHE A 25 12.44 -4.50 2.78
C PHE A 25 13.19 -5.81 3.04
N ALA A 26 12.58 -6.95 2.71
CA ALA A 26 13.19 -8.28 2.83
C ALA A 26 14.49 -8.39 2.04
N LYS A 27 14.51 -7.92 0.79
CA LYS A 27 15.74 -7.88 -0.02
C LYS A 27 16.82 -6.98 0.59
N LYS A 28 16.44 -5.84 1.18
CA LYS A 28 17.40 -5.00 1.91
C LYS A 28 17.98 -5.71 3.12
N LEU A 29 17.19 -6.45 3.88
CA LEU A 29 17.69 -7.27 4.98
C LEU A 29 18.67 -8.34 4.47
N VAL A 30 18.36 -9.01 3.36
CA VAL A 30 19.28 -9.98 2.73
C VAL A 30 20.59 -9.32 2.30
N HIS A 31 20.54 -8.13 1.70
CA HIS A 31 21.73 -7.36 1.35
C HIS A 31 22.60 -6.99 2.56
N HIS A 32 22.00 -6.85 3.74
CA HIS A 32 22.70 -6.61 5.02
C HIS A 32 23.08 -7.92 5.75
N GLY A 33 22.99 -9.07 5.08
CA GLY A 33 23.43 -10.36 5.60
C GLY A 33 22.39 -11.13 6.41
N CYS A 34 21.12 -10.71 6.44
CA CYS A 34 20.06 -11.50 7.06
C CYS A 34 19.63 -12.66 6.15
N LYS A 35 19.26 -13.79 6.73
CA LYS A 35 18.37 -14.74 6.06
C LYS A 35 16.93 -14.27 6.24
N VAL A 36 16.12 -14.32 5.20
CA VAL A 36 14.70 -13.96 5.23
C VAL A 36 13.85 -15.09 4.68
N THR A 37 12.88 -15.53 5.48
CA THR A 37 11.77 -16.36 5.02
C THR A 37 10.54 -15.47 4.84
N PHE A 38 10.12 -15.27 3.60
CA PHE A 38 8.97 -14.44 3.25
C PHE A 38 7.70 -15.31 3.21
N VAL A 39 6.75 -15.04 4.08
CA VAL A 39 5.54 -15.85 4.26
C VAL A 39 4.36 -15.21 3.53
N ASN A 40 3.89 -15.84 2.46
CA ASN A 40 2.66 -15.45 1.78
C ASN A 40 1.47 -16.29 2.26
N THR A 41 0.25 -15.84 1.96
CA THR A 41 -0.88 -16.77 1.89
C THR A 41 -0.70 -17.68 0.69
N GLU A 42 -1.18 -18.93 0.72
CA GLU A 42 -1.11 -19.86 -0.43
C GLU A 42 -1.66 -19.23 -1.73
N PHE A 43 -2.79 -18.55 -1.63
CA PHE A 43 -3.39 -17.84 -2.77
C PHE A 43 -2.46 -16.78 -3.38
N ASN A 44 -1.86 -15.92 -2.56
CA ASN A 44 -0.94 -14.90 -3.06
C ASN A 44 0.41 -15.47 -3.47
N HIS A 45 0.88 -16.51 -2.78
CA HIS A 45 2.10 -17.23 -3.15
C HIS A 45 1.98 -17.76 -4.58
N ASN A 46 0.87 -18.43 -4.92
CA ASN A 46 0.63 -18.95 -6.26
C ASN A 46 0.64 -17.83 -7.32
N LYS A 47 0.05 -16.67 -7.02
CA LYS A 47 0.08 -15.49 -7.90
C LYS A 47 1.50 -14.96 -8.10
N VAL A 48 2.25 -14.80 -7.01
CA VAL A 48 3.63 -14.29 -7.04
C VAL A 48 4.54 -15.25 -7.82
N MET A 49 4.44 -16.56 -7.57
CA MET A 49 5.22 -17.57 -8.29
C MET A 49 4.90 -17.59 -9.78
N LYS A 50 3.62 -17.49 -10.15
CA LYS A 50 3.18 -17.41 -11.55
C LYS A 50 3.70 -16.15 -12.24
N ALA A 51 3.65 -14.99 -11.59
CA ALA A 51 4.17 -13.74 -12.15
C ALA A 51 5.69 -13.78 -12.35
N MET A 52 6.43 -14.37 -11.40
CA MET A 52 7.88 -14.54 -11.51
C MET A 52 8.27 -15.51 -12.61
N SER A 53 7.56 -16.64 -12.79
CA SER A 53 7.87 -17.60 -13.85
C SER A 53 7.62 -17.04 -15.25
N SER A 54 6.57 -16.25 -15.44
CA SER A 54 6.29 -15.57 -16.71
C SER A 54 7.29 -14.47 -17.07
N SER A 55 8.10 -14.01 -16.11
CA SER A 55 9.06 -12.91 -16.31
C SER A 55 10.50 -13.39 -16.56
N LYS A 56 10.78 -14.70 -16.50
CA LYS A 56 12.10 -15.27 -16.80
C LYS A 56 12.28 -15.39 -18.32
N LYS A 57 13.28 -14.70 -18.88
CA LYS A 57 13.79 -15.01 -20.24
C LYS A 57 14.80 -16.16 -20.16
N GLU A 58 14.94 -16.92 -21.24
CA GLU A 58 15.83 -18.10 -21.36
C GLU A 58 17.32 -17.80 -21.13
N ASP A 59 17.74 -16.53 -21.12
CA ASP A 59 19.14 -16.11 -20.91
C ASP A 59 19.45 -15.54 -19.51
N ASP A 60 18.50 -15.52 -18.57
CA ASP A 60 18.76 -15.17 -17.17
C ASP A 60 19.26 -16.42 -16.40
N ASP A 61 20.48 -16.88 -16.72
CA ASP A 61 21.17 -17.96 -15.99
C ASP A 61 21.82 -17.47 -14.68
N ASP A 62 21.18 -16.50 -14.02
CA ASP A 62 21.57 -16.03 -12.70
C ASP A 62 20.32 -15.57 -11.93
N CYS A 63 19.81 -16.44 -11.04
CA CYS A 63 18.89 -16.18 -9.92
C CYS A 63 18.22 -17.49 -9.41
N GLY A 64 18.87 -18.65 -9.57
CA GLY A 64 18.52 -19.85 -8.83
C GLY A 64 18.88 -19.68 -7.35
N GLY A 65 18.01 -19.02 -6.58
CA GLY A 65 18.14 -18.86 -5.13
C GLY A 65 19.28 -17.92 -4.71
N ASP A 66 19.03 -16.61 -4.76
CA ASP A 66 19.89 -15.64 -4.05
C ASP A 66 19.92 -16.01 -2.55
N GLY A 67 21.11 -16.33 -2.03
CA GLY A 67 21.37 -17.22 -0.89
C GLY A 67 20.84 -16.80 0.49
N GLY A 68 19.91 -15.85 0.56
CA GLY A 68 19.26 -15.37 1.77
C GLY A 68 17.74 -15.24 1.73
N LEU A 69 17.04 -15.31 0.58
CA LEU A 69 15.58 -15.11 0.51
C LEU A 69 14.83 -16.42 0.16
N GLU A 70 13.98 -16.89 1.06
CA GLU A 70 13.15 -18.10 0.88
C GLU A 70 11.67 -17.69 0.89
N LEU A 71 10.91 -17.98 -0.17
CA LEU A 71 9.46 -17.74 -0.20
C LEU A 71 8.72 -19.00 0.25
N VAL A 72 7.83 -18.86 1.22
CA VAL A 72 6.96 -19.93 1.70
C VAL A 72 5.51 -19.48 1.72
N SER A 73 4.59 -20.42 1.97
CA SER A 73 3.17 -20.14 2.08
C SER A 73 2.54 -20.82 3.28
N ILE A 74 1.51 -20.20 3.83
CA ILE A 74 0.57 -20.80 4.80
C ILE A 74 -0.88 -20.55 4.34
N PRO A 75 -1.83 -21.43 4.67
CA PRO A 75 -3.21 -21.26 4.26
C PRO A 75 -3.86 -20.07 4.99
N ASP A 76 -4.61 -19.25 4.26
CA ASP A 76 -5.44 -18.17 4.82
C ASP A 76 -6.78 -18.68 5.38
N GLY A 77 -7.05 -19.98 5.21
CA GLY A 77 -8.25 -20.67 5.70
C GLY A 77 -9.47 -20.55 4.78
N LEU A 78 -9.34 -19.89 3.62
CA LEU A 78 -10.40 -19.79 2.61
C LEU A 78 -10.19 -20.81 1.49
N GLU A 79 -11.27 -21.30 0.91
CA GLU A 79 -11.21 -22.21 -0.25
C GLU A 79 -10.85 -21.45 -1.54
N ASP A 80 -10.45 -22.15 -2.60
CA ASP A 80 -10.01 -21.51 -3.85
C ASP A 80 -11.11 -20.65 -4.52
N GLY A 81 -12.38 -21.07 -4.37
CA GLY A 81 -13.53 -20.35 -4.91
C GLY A 81 -14.01 -19.17 -4.07
N ASP A 82 -13.47 -18.98 -2.86
CA ASP A 82 -13.92 -17.93 -1.96
C ASP A 82 -13.48 -16.53 -2.42
N ASN A 83 -14.39 -15.57 -2.26
CA ASN A 83 -14.11 -14.17 -2.56
C ASN A 83 -13.22 -13.53 -1.49
N ARG A 84 -11.91 -13.47 -1.77
CA ARG A 84 -10.89 -12.81 -0.94
C ARG A 84 -10.98 -11.28 -0.92
N PHE A 85 -11.89 -10.67 -1.69
CA PHE A 85 -12.22 -9.25 -1.57
C PHE A 85 -13.26 -8.96 -0.47
N ASN A 86 -13.90 -10.00 0.09
CA ASN A 86 -14.65 -9.84 1.33
C ASN A 86 -13.64 -9.76 2.50
N LEU A 87 -13.29 -8.52 2.86
CA LEU A 87 -12.24 -8.23 3.85
C LEU A 87 -12.56 -8.78 5.24
N GLU A 88 -13.83 -8.77 5.63
CA GLU A 88 -14.28 -9.32 6.91
C GLU A 88 -14.08 -10.84 6.96
N LYS A 89 -14.61 -11.56 5.96
CA LYS A 89 -14.48 -13.01 5.85
C LYS A 89 -13.01 -13.43 5.78
N LEU A 90 -12.19 -12.71 5.00
CA LEU A 90 -10.75 -12.96 4.90
C LEU A 90 -10.07 -12.77 6.26
N ARG A 91 -10.33 -11.65 6.95
CA ARG A 91 -9.75 -11.37 8.26
C ARG A 91 -10.10 -12.44 9.29
N GLU A 92 -11.37 -12.83 9.40
CA GLU A 92 -11.81 -13.86 10.34
C GLU A 92 -11.14 -15.20 10.08
N SER A 93 -11.05 -15.58 8.80
CA SER A 93 -10.41 -16.84 8.39
C SER A 93 -8.92 -16.85 8.71
N MET A 94 -8.21 -15.76 8.39
CA MET A 94 -6.79 -15.62 8.70
C MET A 94 -6.54 -15.72 10.20
N LEU A 95 -7.32 -15.01 11.03
CA LEU A 95 -7.16 -15.06 12.49
C LEU A 95 -7.45 -16.44 13.09
N ARG A 96 -8.33 -17.23 12.45
CA ARG A 96 -8.64 -18.60 12.88
C ARG A 96 -7.54 -19.60 12.50
N VAL A 97 -6.92 -19.44 11.33
CA VAL A 97 -6.06 -20.48 10.73
C VAL A 97 -4.58 -20.14 10.76
N MET A 98 -4.19 -18.92 10.38
CA MET A 98 -2.79 -18.57 10.18
C MET A 98 -1.94 -18.58 11.45
N PRO A 99 -2.43 -18.19 12.66
CA PRO A 99 -1.63 -18.27 13.88
C PRO A 99 -1.04 -19.66 14.15
N GLY A 100 -1.87 -20.71 14.14
CA GLY A 100 -1.38 -22.08 14.35
C GLY A 100 -0.43 -22.55 13.25
N LYS A 101 -0.65 -22.12 12.01
CA LYS A 101 0.26 -22.44 10.89
C LYS A 101 1.59 -21.70 10.97
N LEU A 102 1.61 -20.49 11.52
CA LEU A 102 2.83 -19.76 11.81
C LEU A 102 3.61 -20.43 12.95
N GLU A 103 2.93 -20.89 14.02
CA GLU A 103 3.56 -21.67 15.09
C GLU A 103 4.21 -22.95 14.55
N GLU A 104 3.48 -23.73 13.75
CA GLU A 104 4.01 -24.93 13.08
C GLU A 104 5.26 -24.62 12.23
N LEU A 105 5.25 -23.50 11.50
CA LEU A 105 6.38 -23.05 10.67
C LEU A 105 7.60 -22.69 11.53
N ILE A 106 7.39 -21.95 12.61
CA ILE A 106 8.46 -21.56 13.55
C ILE A 106 9.05 -22.79 14.25
N GLU A 107 8.21 -23.73 14.71
CA GLU A 107 8.67 -24.97 15.35
C GLU A 107 9.48 -25.85 14.40
N LYS A 108 9.04 -25.99 13.14
CA LYS A 108 9.81 -26.72 12.11
C LYS A 108 11.20 -26.08 11.91
N ALA A 109 11.28 -24.76 11.91
CA ALA A 109 12.54 -24.04 11.73
C ALA A 109 13.50 -24.17 12.93
N LYS A 110 13.02 -24.46 14.15
CA LYS A 110 13.87 -24.70 15.33
C LYS A 110 14.70 -25.98 15.21
N ASN A 111 14.16 -26.99 14.53
CA ASN A 111 14.77 -28.32 14.43
C ASN A 111 15.78 -28.44 13.27
N VAL A 112 16.09 -27.34 12.57
CA VAL A 112 17.03 -27.33 11.44
C VAL A 112 18.18 -26.37 11.77
N ASP A 113 19.40 -26.91 11.81
CA ASP A 113 20.61 -26.13 12.06
C ASP A 113 20.73 -24.95 11.07
N ASN A 114 21.17 -23.79 11.57
CA ASN A 114 21.25 -22.53 10.83
C ASN A 114 19.91 -22.00 10.25
N ARG A 115 18.75 -22.46 10.74
CA ARG A 115 17.44 -21.92 10.37
C ARG A 115 16.60 -21.39 11.54
N ARG A 116 17.13 -21.36 12.76
CA ARG A 116 16.40 -20.80 13.90
C ARG A 116 15.95 -19.36 13.64
N ILE A 117 14.65 -19.12 13.69
CA ILE A 117 14.07 -17.78 13.56
C ILE A 117 14.47 -16.93 14.77
N THR A 118 15.01 -15.74 14.52
CA THR A 118 15.43 -14.79 15.55
C THR A 118 14.55 -13.55 15.61
N CYS A 119 13.82 -13.25 14.53
CA CYS A 119 12.97 -12.08 14.42
C CYS A 119 11.75 -12.36 13.52
N VAL A 120 10.60 -11.79 13.87
CA VAL A 120 9.41 -11.73 13.02
C VAL A 120 9.16 -10.26 12.68
N VAL A 121 9.23 -9.93 11.39
CA VAL A 121 8.77 -8.65 10.85
C VAL A 121 7.37 -8.88 10.32
N ALA A 122 6.39 -8.22 10.92
CA ALA A 122 5.00 -8.31 10.49
C ALA A 122 4.46 -6.92 10.21
N GLU A 123 3.55 -6.83 9.24
CA GLU A 123 2.79 -5.61 9.05
C GLU A 123 1.75 -5.42 10.17
N GLY A 124 1.36 -4.17 10.44
CA GLY A 124 0.36 -3.84 11.47
C GLY A 124 -0.97 -4.60 11.32
N TYR A 125 -1.49 -4.75 10.10
CA TYR A 125 -2.72 -5.53 9.84
C TYR A 125 -2.56 -7.05 10.03
N THR A 126 -1.33 -7.53 10.12
CA THR A 126 -0.97 -8.90 10.49
C THR A 126 -0.38 -8.96 11.91
N GLY A 127 -0.79 -8.04 12.78
CA GLY A 127 -0.24 -7.92 14.14
C GLY A 127 -0.38 -9.17 15.02
N TRP A 128 -1.34 -10.05 14.72
CA TRP A 128 -1.46 -11.39 15.32
C TRP A 128 -0.16 -12.21 15.19
N ALA A 129 0.61 -12.01 14.12
CA ALA A 129 1.88 -12.71 13.92
C ALA A 129 2.95 -12.25 14.92
N MET A 130 2.90 -10.98 15.36
CA MET A 130 3.79 -10.48 16.42
C MET A 130 3.42 -11.10 17.76
N GLU A 131 2.13 -11.25 18.06
CA GLU A 131 1.66 -11.92 19.27
C GLU A 131 2.16 -13.37 19.34
N VAL A 132 1.96 -14.15 18.26
CA VAL A 132 2.48 -15.52 18.14
C VAL A 132 3.99 -15.56 18.38
N ALA A 133 4.75 -14.69 17.69
CA ALA A 133 6.20 -14.64 17.81
C ALA A 133 6.67 -14.32 19.23
N ARG A 134 6.00 -13.36 19.90
CA ARG A 134 6.29 -12.98 21.30
C ARG A 134 6.03 -14.12 22.27
N ASN A 135 4.93 -14.84 22.11
CA ASN A 135 4.60 -16.00 22.93
C ASN A 135 5.64 -17.13 22.77
N MET A 136 6.30 -17.18 21.62
CA MET A 136 7.41 -18.11 21.34
C MET A 136 8.80 -17.56 21.70
N GLY A 137 8.88 -16.38 22.34
CA GLY A 137 10.14 -15.75 22.78
C GLY A 137 10.98 -15.16 21.65
N ILE A 138 10.36 -14.82 20.51
CA ILE A 138 11.02 -14.25 19.32
C ILE A 138 10.84 -12.73 19.31
N LYS A 139 11.88 -12.01 18.86
CA LYS A 139 11.81 -10.55 18.68
C LYS A 139 10.87 -10.17 17.54
N THR A 140 10.27 -9.01 17.64
CA THR A 140 9.21 -8.57 16.72
C THR A 140 9.44 -7.16 16.24
N VAL A 141 9.20 -6.95 14.96
CA VAL A 141 9.30 -5.63 14.33
C VAL A 141 8.01 -5.38 13.56
N ALA A 142 7.39 -4.23 13.82
CA ALA A 142 6.26 -3.77 13.04
C ALA A 142 6.75 -3.06 11.78
N PHE A 143 6.27 -3.46 10.62
CA PHE A 143 6.52 -2.79 9.35
C PHE A 143 5.31 -1.95 8.94
N CYS A 144 5.50 -0.65 8.72
CA CYS A 144 4.50 0.25 8.18
C CYS A 144 4.81 0.55 6.70
N PRO A 145 3.99 0.05 5.74
CA PRO A 145 4.21 0.29 4.32
C PRO A 145 3.73 1.67 3.84
N ALA A 146 2.90 2.34 4.64
CA ALA A 146 2.29 3.64 4.32
C ALA A 146 3.22 4.83 4.65
N SER A 147 2.78 6.04 4.27
CA SER A 147 3.46 7.28 4.64
C SER A 147 3.45 7.50 6.15
N ALA A 148 4.48 8.17 6.67
CA ALA A 148 4.61 8.44 8.10
C ALA A 148 3.45 9.33 8.60
N SER A 149 2.94 10.22 7.75
CA SER A 149 1.80 11.07 8.07
C SER A 149 0.51 10.26 8.21
N THR A 150 0.30 9.23 7.38
CA THR A 150 -0.83 8.30 7.54
C THR A 150 -0.71 7.50 8.83
N ALA A 151 0.49 7.05 9.17
CA ALA A 151 0.75 6.40 10.44
C ALA A 151 0.45 7.31 11.64
N ALA A 152 0.87 8.58 11.60
CA ALA A 152 0.62 9.55 12.67
C ALA A 152 -0.89 9.80 12.90
N MET A 153 -1.67 9.86 11.82
CA MET A 153 -3.13 9.94 11.91
C MET A 153 -3.72 8.69 12.55
N ALA A 154 -3.32 7.50 12.10
CA ALA A 154 -3.78 6.24 12.68
C ALA A 154 -3.44 6.16 14.18
N TRP A 155 -2.24 6.60 14.57
CA TRP A 155 -1.81 6.62 15.98
C TRP A 155 -2.62 7.60 16.85
N SER A 156 -3.23 8.61 16.24
CA SER A 156 -4.02 9.63 16.92
C SER A 156 -5.47 9.22 17.18
N ILE A 157 -5.91 8.05 16.68
CA ILE A 157 -7.28 7.55 16.83
C ILE A 157 -7.79 7.61 18.30
N PRO A 158 -7.05 7.14 19.33
CA PRO A 158 -7.54 7.19 20.71
C PRO A 158 -7.88 8.60 21.18
N LYS A 159 -7.04 9.58 20.84
CA LYS A 159 -7.27 10.99 21.15
C LYS A 159 -8.47 11.55 20.39
N LEU A 160 -8.61 11.19 19.12
CA LEU A 160 -9.74 11.64 18.30
C LEU A 160 -11.08 11.03 18.73
N ILE A 161 -11.07 9.85 19.34
CA ILE A 161 -12.25 9.29 20.04
C ILE A 161 -12.55 10.12 21.29
N GLN A 162 -11.54 10.41 22.11
CA GLN A 162 -11.68 11.20 23.33
C GLN A 162 -12.22 12.62 23.05
N ASP A 163 -11.73 13.26 21.99
CA ASP A 163 -12.13 14.60 21.55
C ASP A 163 -13.50 14.61 20.82
N GLY A 164 -14.13 13.44 20.65
CA GLY A 164 -15.44 13.27 20.03
C GLY A 164 -15.46 13.51 18.53
N PHE A 165 -14.34 13.29 17.84
CA PHE A 165 -14.28 13.30 16.37
C PHE A 165 -14.68 11.95 15.78
N ILE A 166 -14.37 10.85 16.46
CA ILE A 166 -14.62 9.48 16.01
C ILE A 166 -15.48 8.76 17.04
N HIS A 167 -16.52 8.08 16.60
CA HIS A 167 -17.27 7.17 17.46
C HIS A 167 -16.47 5.87 17.69
N GLY A 168 -16.04 5.63 18.92
CA GLY A 168 -15.10 4.54 19.24
C GLY A 168 -15.60 3.11 18.98
N ASN A 169 -16.90 2.91 18.77
CA ASN A 169 -17.47 1.58 18.55
C ASN A 169 -17.48 1.14 17.07
N ASP A 170 -17.56 2.09 16.15
CA ASP A 170 -17.76 1.83 14.72
C ASP A 170 -16.91 2.69 13.78
N GLY A 171 -16.13 3.64 14.30
CA GLY A 171 -15.25 4.47 13.49
C GLY A 171 -15.95 5.59 12.74
N THR A 172 -17.23 5.84 13.01
CA THR A 172 -18.00 6.92 12.37
C THR A 172 -17.37 8.27 12.69
N ILE A 173 -17.14 9.09 11.65
CA ILE A 173 -16.63 10.45 11.80
C ILE A 173 -17.79 11.38 12.20
N LEU A 174 -17.78 11.86 13.45
CA LEU A 174 -18.84 12.65 14.06
C LEU A 174 -18.72 14.15 13.76
N LYS A 175 -17.50 14.66 13.65
CA LYS A 175 -17.19 16.08 13.37
C LYS A 175 -16.43 16.17 12.06
N LYS A 176 -17.04 16.80 11.04
CA LYS A 176 -16.47 17.01 9.71
C LYS A 176 -15.87 18.41 9.61
N GLN A 177 -14.60 18.54 9.99
CA GLN A 177 -13.90 19.82 10.00
C GLN A 177 -12.40 19.60 9.83
N PHE A 178 -11.65 20.69 9.62
CA PHE A 178 -10.21 20.63 9.62
C PHE A 178 -9.67 20.31 11.02
N ILE A 179 -8.87 19.26 11.10
CA ILE A 179 -8.15 18.82 12.29
C ILE A 179 -6.66 19.01 12.07
N ASN A 180 -5.96 19.27 13.16
CA ASN A 180 -4.51 19.27 13.17
C ASN A 180 -4.01 18.23 14.17
N ILE A 181 -3.23 17.27 13.68
CA ILE A 181 -2.64 16.21 14.52
C ILE A 181 -1.41 16.73 15.27
N SER A 182 -0.60 17.55 14.60
CA SER A 182 0.62 18.15 15.15
C SER A 182 0.80 19.54 14.55
N PRO A 183 1.23 20.57 15.31
CA PRO A 183 1.40 21.94 14.81
C PRO A 183 2.25 22.05 13.53
N THR A 184 3.16 21.11 13.31
CA THR A 184 4.07 21.07 12.16
C THR A 184 3.54 20.27 10.97
N MET A 185 2.39 19.60 11.10
CA MET A 185 1.74 18.85 10.02
C MET A 185 0.67 19.70 9.32
N PRO A 186 0.39 19.45 8.02
CA PRO A 186 -0.73 20.08 7.33
C PRO A 186 -2.06 19.78 8.02
N MET A 187 -2.96 20.76 8.03
CA MET A 187 -4.34 20.53 8.46
C MET A 187 -5.06 19.62 7.46
N LEU A 188 -5.92 18.75 7.98
CA LEU A 188 -6.64 17.78 7.18
C LEU A 188 -8.11 17.82 7.52
N HIS A 189 -8.97 17.70 6.51
CA HIS A 189 -10.37 17.55 6.78
C HIS A 189 -10.64 16.16 7.38
N SER A 190 -11.28 16.08 8.54
CA SER A 190 -11.48 14.81 9.28
C SER A 190 -12.26 13.75 8.48
N ALA A 191 -13.13 14.16 7.55
CA ALA A 191 -13.82 13.23 6.64
C ALA A 191 -12.90 12.60 5.58
N ALA A 192 -11.69 13.12 5.43
CA ALA A 192 -10.66 12.71 4.48
C ALA A 192 -9.39 12.19 5.18
N ALA A 193 -9.35 12.26 6.51
CA ALA A 193 -8.18 11.89 7.31
C ALA A 193 -8.03 10.37 7.48
N PHE A 194 -9.07 9.58 7.22
CA PHE A 194 -9.02 8.13 7.45
C PHE A 194 -9.43 7.38 6.20
N PHE A 195 -8.67 6.36 5.84
CA PHE A 195 -8.96 5.58 4.64
C PHE A 195 -10.30 4.84 4.72
N TRP A 196 -10.87 4.61 5.92
CA TRP A 196 -12.21 4.02 6.04
C TRP A 196 -13.32 5.07 5.93
N ALA A 197 -13.02 6.36 6.09
CA ALA A 197 -14.00 7.44 5.97
C ALA A 197 -14.50 7.64 4.54
N CYS A 198 -13.85 6.96 3.58
CA CYS A 198 -14.32 6.89 2.21
C CYS A 198 -15.40 5.86 1.95
N PHE A 199 -15.66 4.99 2.92
CA PHE A 199 -16.73 4.01 2.84
C PHE A 199 -17.99 4.56 3.50
N ASP A 200 -19.14 4.14 2.99
CA ASP A 200 -20.43 4.52 3.55
C ASP A 200 -21.20 3.34 4.14
N ASP A 201 -20.82 2.11 3.76
CA ASP A 201 -21.34 0.92 4.40
C ASP A 201 -20.79 0.84 5.83
N ALA A 202 -21.71 0.93 6.80
CA ALA A 202 -21.38 0.90 8.22
C ALA A 202 -20.62 -0.37 8.62
N GLY A 203 -20.88 -1.51 7.97
CA GLY A 203 -20.15 -2.75 8.19
C GLY A 203 -18.67 -2.64 7.82
N THR A 204 -18.40 -2.09 6.63
CA THR A 204 -17.06 -1.87 6.08
C THR A 204 -16.29 -0.82 6.88
N ILE A 205 -16.91 0.33 7.18
CA ILE A 205 -16.33 1.39 8.03
C ILE A 205 -15.88 0.76 9.35
N LYS A 206 -16.78 0.07 10.04
CA LYS A 206 -16.50 -0.57 11.33
C LYS A 206 -15.39 -1.61 11.23
N SER A 207 -15.38 -2.41 10.17
CA SER A 207 -14.37 -3.44 9.96
C SER A 207 -12.98 -2.85 9.75
N LEU A 208 -12.85 -1.82 8.92
CA LEU A 208 -11.58 -1.15 8.62
C LEU A 208 -11.09 -0.28 9.79
N PHE A 209 -12.00 0.39 10.49
CA PHE A 209 -11.69 1.09 11.73
C PHE A 209 -11.13 0.13 12.78
N LYS A 210 -11.83 -0.99 13.03
CA LYS A 210 -11.35 -2.02 13.96
C LYS A 210 -10.03 -2.62 13.51
N LEU A 211 -9.83 -2.85 12.21
CA LEU A 211 -8.55 -3.35 11.68
C LEU A 211 -7.40 -2.38 12.03
N THR A 212 -7.62 -1.08 11.88
CA THR A 212 -6.63 -0.05 12.20
C THR A 212 -6.39 0.08 13.71
N ALA A 213 -7.45 0.14 14.51
CA ALA A 213 -7.34 0.22 15.97
C ALA A 213 -6.61 -1.01 16.54
N ASN A 214 -6.97 -2.21 16.09
CA ASN A 214 -6.30 -3.44 16.48
C ASN A 214 -4.83 -3.45 16.06
N SER A 215 -4.51 -2.97 14.86
CA SER A 215 -3.12 -2.83 14.40
C SER A 215 -2.30 -1.99 15.37
N ASN A 216 -2.81 -0.82 15.79
CA ASN A 216 -2.11 0.02 16.77
C ASN A 216 -1.91 -0.71 18.10
N GLU A 217 -2.92 -1.44 18.58
CA GLU A 217 -2.79 -2.23 19.81
C GLU A 217 -1.74 -3.32 19.69
N TYR A 218 -1.71 -4.05 18.57
CA TYR A 218 -0.71 -5.09 18.33
C TYR A 218 0.70 -4.50 18.30
N ILE A 219 0.90 -3.39 17.60
CA ILE A 219 2.20 -2.72 17.53
C ILE A 219 2.61 -2.25 18.93
N ALA A 220 1.73 -1.57 19.67
CA ALA A 220 2.04 -1.06 21.00
C ALA A 220 2.34 -2.16 22.03
N LYS A 221 1.64 -3.31 21.95
CA LYS A 221 1.81 -4.42 22.89
C LYS A 221 2.98 -5.32 22.54
N PHE A 222 3.21 -5.56 21.25
CA PHE A 222 4.07 -6.66 20.83
C PHE A 222 5.29 -6.23 20.03
N ALA A 223 5.40 -5.05 19.43
CA ALA A 223 6.59 -4.69 18.65
C ALA A 223 7.77 -4.25 19.54
N ASP A 224 8.99 -4.74 19.24
CA ASP A 224 10.23 -4.17 19.81
C ASP A 224 10.62 -2.87 19.10
N PHE A 225 10.37 -2.80 17.78
CA PHE A 225 10.67 -1.66 16.93
C PHE A 225 9.57 -1.46 15.90
N VAL A 226 9.39 -0.22 15.46
CA VAL A 226 8.54 0.12 14.31
C VAL A 226 9.41 0.69 13.22
N VAL A 227 9.34 0.10 12.03
CA VAL A 227 10.00 0.60 10.83
C VAL A 227 8.95 1.10 9.84
N CYS A 228 9.19 2.26 9.24
CA CYS A 228 8.27 2.93 8.32
C CYS A 228 8.92 3.09 6.95
N ASN A 229 8.23 2.68 5.89
CA ASN A 229 8.65 2.88 4.50
C ASN A 229 8.46 4.35 4.06
N SER A 230 9.11 5.26 4.77
CA SER A 230 9.22 6.68 4.46
C SER A 230 10.59 7.19 4.90
N ALA A 231 10.86 8.48 4.68
CA ALA A 231 12.10 9.16 5.00
C ALA A 231 11.83 10.43 5.81
N ASN A 232 12.71 10.73 6.76
CA ASN A 232 12.59 11.92 7.59
C ASN A 232 12.63 13.21 6.76
N GLU A 233 13.37 13.20 5.66
CA GLU A 233 13.51 14.31 4.70
C GLU A 233 12.19 14.60 3.97
N LEU A 234 11.31 13.60 3.81
CA LEU A 234 10.02 13.75 3.12
C LEU A 234 8.90 14.17 4.08
N GLU A 235 8.93 13.66 5.32
CA GLU A 235 7.84 13.82 6.29
C GLU A 235 8.35 14.16 7.71
N PRO A 236 9.17 15.22 7.89
CA PRO A 236 9.85 15.50 9.16
C PRO A 236 8.87 15.76 10.31
N ALA A 237 7.72 16.36 10.02
CA ALA A 237 6.68 16.63 11.00
C ALA A 237 6.05 15.34 11.56
N ALA A 238 5.87 14.32 10.71
CA ALA A 238 5.31 13.04 11.12
C ALA A 238 6.31 12.25 11.97
N PHE A 239 7.60 12.23 11.60
CA PHE A 239 8.64 11.59 12.42
C PHE A 239 8.93 12.35 13.72
N SER A 240 8.72 13.67 13.76
CA SER A 240 8.73 14.42 15.01
C SER A 240 7.58 14.01 15.95
N PHE A 241 6.42 13.64 15.39
CA PHE A 241 5.28 13.13 16.16
C PHE A 241 5.47 11.65 16.57
N LEU A 242 6.17 10.86 15.74
CA LEU A 242 6.49 9.44 15.96
C LEU A 242 8.01 9.23 16.12
N PRO A 243 8.65 9.77 17.18
CA PRO A 243 10.12 9.78 17.29
C PRO A 243 10.75 8.39 17.42
N GLU A 244 9.97 7.39 17.84
CA GLU A 244 10.44 5.99 17.99
C GLU A 244 10.31 5.17 16.69
N TRP A 245 9.70 5.74 15.65
CA TRP A 245 9.50 5.05 14.38
C TRP A 245 10.69 5.29 13.46
N LEU A 246 11.31 4.19 13.01
CA LEU A 246 12.54 4.24 12.21
C LEU A 246 12.21 4.40 10.72
N PRO A 247 12.63 5.49 10.07
CA PRO A 247 12.52 5.63 8.62
C PRO A 247 13.47 4.65 7.92
N VAL A 248 12.92 3.78 7.06
CA VAL A 248 13.69 2.82 6.24
C VAL A 248 13.43 2.99 4.74
N GLY A 249 12.64 3.99 4.36
CA GLY A 249 12.23 4.24 2.98
C GLY A 249 12.87 5.47 2.35
N PRO A 250 12.41 5.84 1.14
CA PRO A 250 11.49 5.06 0.30
C PRO A 250 12.16 3.83 -0.31
N LEU A 251 11.69 2.62 0.03
CA LEU A 251 12.36 1.36 -0.34
C LEU A 251 12.41 1.13 -1.85
N LEU A 252 11.36 1.55 -2.57
CA LEU A 252 11.23 1.38 -4.02
C LEU A 252 12.21 2.24 -4.84
N ALA A 253 12.67 3.37 -4.30
CA ALA A 253 13.60 4.27 -5.00
C ALA A 253 14.99 3.65 -5.20
N SER A 254 15.29 2.57 -4.48
CA SER A 254 16.63 1.98 -4.40
C SER A 254 16.81 0.71 -5.23
N SER A 255 15.76 0.24 -5.92
CA SER A 255 15.82 -0.96 -6.76
C SER A 255 16.38 -0.63 -8.15
N LYS A 256 17.57 -1.17 -8.45
CA LYS A 256 18.05 -1.29 -9.84
C LYS A 256 16.98 -2.07 -10.63
N LEU A 257 16.77 -1.75 -11.91
CA LEU A 257 15.71 -2.28 -12.79
C LEU A 257 15.59 -3.83 -12.91
N GLY A 258 16.37 -4.62 -12.19
CA GLY A 258 16.33 -6.09 -12.21
C GLY A 258 15.48 -6.72 -11.10
N ASN A 259 14.62 -7.66 -11.48
CA ASN A 259 13.88 -8.61 -10.64
C ASN A 259 13.09 -8.05 -9.43
N GLN A 260 12.06 -7.24 -9.68
CA GLN A 260 11.05 -6.88 -8.68
C GLN A 260 10.18 -8.10 -8.32
N GLY A 261 10.39 -8.65 -7.12
CA GLY A 261 9.61 -9.75 -6.57
C GLY A 261 8.32 -9.24 -5.92
N GLY A 262 7.36 -10.13 -5.64
CA GLY A 262 6.11 -9.76 -4.93
C GLY A 262 5.01 -9.17 -5.81
N ASN A 263 5.17 -9.22 -7.13
CA ASN A 263 4.12 -8.85 -8.08
C ASN A 263 3.08 -9.97 -8.19
N PHE A 264 1.77 -9.66 -8.08
CA PHE A 264 0.70 -10.66 -8.30
C PHE A 264 0.40 -10.89 -9.79
N TRP A 265 0.94 -10.04 -10.66
CA TRP A 265 0.70 -10.07 -12.10
C TRP A 265 2.03 -10.08 -12.85
N ALA A 266 2.06 -10.78 -13.99
CA ALA A 266 3.21 -10.77 -14.86
C ALA A 266 3.43 -9.37 -15.44
N LYS A 267 4.70 -9.04 -15.72
CA LYS A 267 5.05 -7.78 -16.37
C LYS A 267 4.52 -7.79 -17.81
N ASP A 268 3.93 -6.68 -18.22
CA ASP A 268 3.66 -6.41 -19.62
C ASP A 268 4.90 -5.76 -20.25
N SER A 269 5.62 -6.51 -21.08
CA SER A 269 6.81 -6.01 -21.80
C SER A 269 6.46 -5.23 -23.06
N ASP A 270 5.26 -5.39 -23.59
CA ASP A 270 4.83 -4.78 -24.85
C ASP A 270 4.66 -3.27 -24.65
N CYS A 271 4.20 -2.85 -23.47
CA CYS A 271 4.10 -1.43 -23.13
C CYS A 271 5.46 -0.73 -23.13
N LEU A 272 6.56 -1.42 -22.78
CA LEU A 272 7.91 -0.84 -22.82
C LEU A 272 8.36 -0.60 -24.26
N SER A 273 8.14 -1.56 -25.15
CA SER A 273 8.47 -1.42 -26.58
C SER A 273 7.70 -0.27 -27.25
N TRP A 274 6.45 -0.02 -26.80
CA TRP A 274 5.67 1.12 -27.25
C TRP A 274 6.19 2.45 -26.66
N LEU A 275 6.59 2.47 -25.39
CA LEU A 275 7.19 3.64 -24.74
C LEU A 275 8.52 4.07 -25.38
N ASP A 276 9.35 3.11 -25.79
CA ASP A 276 10.64 3.37 -26.46
C ASP A 276 10.50 4.13 -27.78
N GLN A 277 9.31 4.10 -28.39
CA GLN A 277 8.99 4.81 -29.63
C GLN A 277 8.47 6.24 -29.39
N GLN A 278 8.23 6.63 -28.14
CA GLN A 278 7.68 7.93 -27.79
C GLN A 278 8.80 8.93 -27.45
N PRO A 279 8.65 10.21 -27.80
CA PRO A 279 9.58 11.24 -27.33
C PRO A 279 9.69 11.29 -25.80
N ALA A 280 10.85 11.72 -25.30
CA ALA A 280 11.05 11.88 -23.86
C ALA A 280 9.99 12.84 -23.28
N ARG A 281 9.39 12.44 -22.14
CA ARG A 281 8.37 13.24 -21.41
C ARG A 281 7.10 13.56 -22.21
N SER A 282 6.77 12.78 -23.24
CA SER A 282 5.58 13.02 -24.06
C SER A 282 4.37 12.15 -23.74
N VAL A 283 4.51 11.15 -22.86
CA VAL A 283 3.46 10.17 -22.55
C VAL A 283 2.81 10.46 -21.20
N ILE A 284 1.48 10.42 -21.16
CA ILE A 284 0.70 10.47 -19.91
C ILE A 284 0.61 9.06 -19.34
N TYR A 285 1.13 8.82 -18.14
CA TYR A 285 0.92 7.56 -17.42
C TYR A 285 -0.26 7.69 -16.46
N VAL A 286 -1.21 6.74 -16.53
CA VAL A 286 -2.43 6.74 -15.71
C VAL A 286 -2.56 5.40 -14.99
N ALA A 287 -2.60 5.44 -13.65
CA ALA A 287 -2.81 4.26 -12.82
C ALA A 287 -3.46 4.63 -11.49
N PHE A 288 -4.43 3.83 -11.04
CA PHE A 288 -5.20 4.05 -9.81
C PHE A 288 -4.99 2.94 -8.76
N GLY A 289 -3.87 2.22 -8.87
CA GLY A 289 -3.54 1.12 -7.98
C GLY A 289 -4.48 -0.08 -8.12
N SER A 290 -4.40 -0.99 -7.14
CA SER A 290 -5.06 -2.30 -7.18
C SER A 290 -6.44 -2.33 -6.52
N PHE A 291 -6.84 -1.26 -5.82
CA PHE A 291 -8.08 -1.22 -5.03
C PHE A 291 -9.13 -0.26 -5.58
N THR A 292 -8.73 0.86 -6.19
CA THR A 292 -9.67 1.88 -6.67
C THR A 292 -10.56 1.34 -7.78
N ALA A 293 -11.84 1.72 -7.73
CA ALA A 293 -12.84 1.41 -8.74
C ALA A 293 -13.62 2.69 -9.08
N PHE A 294 -14.01 2.85 -10.35
CA PHE A 294 -14.77 3.99 -10.83
C PHE A 294 -16.23 3.62 -11.05
N ASN A 295 -17.14 4.61 -10.92
CA ASN A 295 -18.40 4.51 -11.68
C ASN A 295 -18.10 4.64 -13.17
N GLN A 296 -19.06 4.18 -13.96
CA GLN A 296 -19.02 4.29 -15.41
C GLN A 296 -18.85 5.74 -15.88
N THR A 297 -19.54 6.71 -15.27
CA THR A 297 -19.46 8.13 -15.63
C THR A 297 -18.04 8.68 -15.49
N GLN A 298 -17.40 8.50 -14.33
CA GLN A 298 -16.05 8.97 -14.03
C GLN A 298 -15.01 8.24 -14.88
N PHE A 299 -15.21 6.95 -15.18
CA PHE A 299 -14.38 6.22 -16.12
C PHE A 299 -14.47 6.79 -17.54
N GLN A 300 -15.67 7.14 -17.99
CA GLN A 300 -15.90 7.77 -19.30
C GLN A 300 -15.31 9.18 -19.37
N GLU A 301 -15.52 10.01 -18.35
CA GLU A 301 -14.94 11.35 -18.26
C GLU A 301 -13.40 11.30 -18.25
N LEU A 302 -12.82 10.29 -17.59
CA LEU A 302 -11.39 10.03 -17.66
C LEU A 302 -10.93 9.69 -19.08
N ALA A 303 -11.58 8.71 -19.72
CA ALA A 303 -11.23 8.27 -21.07
C ALA A 303 -11.32 9.41 -22.09
N LEU A 304 -12.43 10.14 -22.08
CA LEU A 304 -12.64 11.28 -22.97
C LEU A 304 -11.70 12.45 -22.62
N GLY A 305 -11.43 12.67 -21.34
CA GLY A 305 -10.46 13.67 -20.89
C GLY A 305 -9.06 13.41 -21.43
N LEU A 306 -8.61 12.15 -21.40
CA LEU A 306 -7.34 11.71 -21.99
C LEU A 306 -7.34 11.87 -23.51
N GLU A 307 -8.40 11.45 -24.19
CA GLU A 307 -8.57 11.64 -25.65
C GLU A 307 -8.48 13.12 -26.05
N LEU A 308 -9.15 14.01 -25.30
CA LEU A 308 -9.16 15.45 -25.54
C LEU A 308 -7.80 16.14 -25.38
N THR A 309 -6.83 15.49 -24.72
CA THR A 309 -5.45 16.02 -24.62
C THR A 309 -4.72 15.93 -25.96
N ASN A 310 -5.12 15.01 -26.84
CA ASN A 310 -4.41 14.66 -28.07
C ASN A 310 -2.93 14.33 -27.82
N LYS A 311 -2.65 13.61 -26.72
CA LYS A 311 -1.31 13.15 -26.31
C LYS A 311 -1.30 11.63 -26.18
N PRO A 312 -0.15 10.97 -26.43
CA PRO A 312 -0.04 9.55 -26.18
C PRO A 312 -0.18 9.29 -24.68
N PHE A 313 -0.93 8.26 -24.31
CA PHE A 313 -1.12 7.87 -22.92
C PHE A 313 -0.99 6.36 -22.75
N LEU A 314 -0.45 5.96 -21.60
CA LEU A 314 -0.40 4.59 -21.14
C LEU A 314 -1.29 4.50 -19.90
N TRP A 315 -2.45 3.86 -20.04
CA TRP A 315 -3.41 3.69 -18.95
C TRP A 315 -3.46 2.23 -18.49
N VAL A 316 -3.09 2.00 -17.24
CA VAL A 316 -3.23 0.70 -16.58
C VAL A 316 -4.68 0.51 -16.13
N ALA A 317 -5.47 -0.17 -16.95
CA ALA A 317 -6.85 -0.55 -16.64
C ALA A 317 -6.91 -2.04 -16.27
N ARG A 318 -7.45 -2.34 -15.07
CA ARG A 318 -7.64 -3.72 -14.59
C ARG A 318 -9.07 -4.22 -14.89
N PRO A 319 -9.26 -5.53 -15.14
CA PRO A 319 -10.61 -6.11 -15.12
C PRO A 319 -11.33 -5.78 -13.81
N GLY A 320 -12.57 -5.29 -13.88
CA GLY A 320 -13.33 -4.84 -12.72
C GLY A 320 -12.98 -3.44 -12.20
N ILE A 321 -12.22 -2.63 -12.95
CA ILE A 321 -12.02 -1.20 -12.64
C ILE A 321 -13.33 -0.40 -12.77
N THR A 322 -14.26 -0.88 -13.60
CA THR A 322 -15.64 -0.43 -13.71
C THR A 322 -16.57 -1.51 -13.17
N PHE A 323 -17.52 -1.14 -12.32
CA PHE A 323 -18.63 -2.03 -11.98
C PHE A 323 -19.49 -2.25 -13.24
N LYS A 324 -19.80 -3.50 -13.60
CA LYS A 324 -20.96 -3.73 -14.48
C LYS A 324 -22.16 -3.21 -13.72
N GLU A 325 -23.01 -2.39 -14.36
CA GLU A 325 -24.30 -1.98 -13.82
C GLU A 325 -25.16 -3.22 -13.54
N THR A 326 -24.97 -3.85 -12.39
CA THR A 326 -26.05 -4.55 -11.72
C THR A 326 -26.91 -3.47 -11.12
N ALA A 327 -28.20 -3.53 -11.45
CA ALA A 327 -29.32 -2.67 -11.08
C ALA A 327 -29.05 -1.69 -9.91
N GLU A 328 -29.43 -0.42 -10.10
CA GLU A 328 -29.50 0.62 -9.06
C GLU A 328 -29.66 0.06 -7.64
N GLY A 329 -28.57 0.10 -6.87
CA GLY A 329 -28.52 -0.36 -5.48
C GLY A 329 -27.08 -0.54 -5.00
N ASP A 330 -26.79 -0.01 -3.82
CA ASP A 330 -25.63 -0.33 -2.95
C ASP A 330 -24.36 0.54 -2.96
N TYR A 331 -24.36 1.74 -3.55
CA TYR A 331 -23.34 2.77 -3.18
C TYR A 331 -23.99 4.10 -2.83
N PRO A 332 -23.74 4.65 -1.63
CA PRO A 332 -24.32 5.94 -1.25
C PRO A 332 -23.80 7.09 -2.11
N GLN A 333 -24.59 8.16 -2.19
CA GLN A 333 -24.29 9.33 -3.00
C GLN A 333 -22.91 9.92 -2.62
N GLY A 334 -22.02 10.09 -3.58
CA GLY A 334 -20.67 10.62 -3.35
C GLY A 334 -19.62 9.58 -2.91
N TYR A 335 -19.96 8.28 -2.82
CA TYR A 335 -19.05 7.20 -2.40
C TYR A 335 -17.78 7.13 -3.26
N LYS A 336 -17.96 7.29 -4.56
CA LYS A 336 -16.91 7.10 -5.57
C LYS A 336 -15.96 8.30 -5.63
N GLU A 337 -16.41 9.38 -5.00
CA GLU A 337 -15.78 10.66 -4.83
C GLU A 337 -15.12 10.81 -3.45
N ARG A 338 -15.08 9.76 -2.61
CA ARG A 338 -14.46 9.81 -1.27
C ARG A 338 -13.25 8.89 -1.09
N ILE A 339 -12.97 7.91 -1.97
CA ILE A 339 -11.94 6.84 -1.83
C ILE A 339 -10.51 7.34 -2.05
N ASP A 340 -10.16 8.42 -1.36
CA ASP A 340 -9.04 9.22 -1.77
C ASP A 340 -7.95 9.26 -0.70
N GLN A 341 -6.71 9.21 -1.18
CA GLN A 341 -5.52 9.38 -0.37
C GLN A 341 -5.27 10.88 -0.15
N TYR A 342 -6.29 11.61 0.32
CA TYR A 342 -6.27 13.08 0.46
C TYR A 342 -5.04 13.59 1.19
N LEU A 343 -4.58 12.87 2.21
CA LEU A 343 -3.36 13.22 2.90
C LEU A 343 -2.14 13.22 1.97
N ASN A 344 -1.91 12.12 1.25
CA ASN A 344 -0.80 12.03 0.30
C ASN A 344 -0.94 13.08 -0.79
N GLU A 345 -2.17 13.35 -1.22
CA GLU A 345 -2.49 14.39 -2.19
C GLU A 345 -2.16 15.80 -1.67
N SER A 346 -2.51 16.14 -0.42
CA SER A 346 -2.12 17.39 0.23
C SER A 346 -0.61 17.53 0.35
N PHE A 347 0.11 16.46 0.68
CA PHE A 347 1.56 16.49 0.67
C PHE A 347 2.11 16.78 -0.73
N ILE A 348 1.59 16.13 -1.78
CA ILE A 348 2.08 16.32 -3.15
C ILE A 348 1.73 17.70 -3.72
N CYS A 349 0.51 18.17 -3.51
CA CYS A 349 -0.01 19.43 -4.06
C CYS A 349 0.41 20.65 -3.22
N ASP A 350 0.25 20.58 -1.90
CA ASP A 350 0.31 21.74 -1.02
C ASP A 350 1.70 21.87 -0.34
N VAL A 351 2.35 20.74 -0.01
CA VAL A 351 3.66 20.72 0.67
C VAL A 351 4.83 20.65 -0.31
N TRP A 352 4.94 19.55 -1.07
CA TRP A 352 6.03 19.31 -2.01
C TRP A 352 5.86 20.10 -3.31
N LYS A 353 4.63 20.50 -3.65
CA LYS A 353 4.28 21.29 -4.85
C LYS A 353 4.79 20.65 -6.15
N ILE A 354 4.76 19.31 -6.18
CA ILE A 354 5.17 18.50 -7.33
C ILE A 354 3.97 17.92 -8.10
N GLY A 355 2.74 18.27 -7.68
CA GLY A 355 1.54 17.86 -8.39
C GLY A 355 0.41 18.88 -8.36
N LEU A 356 -0.64 18.56 -9.12
CA LEU A 356 -1.88 19.33 -9.22
C LEU A 356 -3.07 18.44 -8.86
N ARG A 357 -3.99 18.99 -8.06
CA ARG A 357 -5.29 18.42 -7.71
C ARG A 357 -6.27 18.60 -8.87
N PHE A 358 -7.11 17.62 -9.19
CA PHE A 358 -8.25 17.85 -10.10
C PHE A 358 -9.44 18.43 -9.35
N GLU A 359 -10.22 19.30 -10.01
CA GLU A 359 -11.45 19.84 -9.43
C GLU A 359 -12.66 19.00 -9.83
N LYS A 360 -13.48 18.67 -8.83
CA LYS A 360 -14.78 18.03 -9.02
C LYS A 360 -15.86 19.09 -9.26
N ASP A 361 -16.86 18.74 -10.05
CA ASP A 361 -18.07 19.55 -10.17
C ASP A 361 -19.03 19.33 -8.98
N GLU A 362 -20.20 19.96 -9.03
CA GLU A 362 -21.24 19.85 -7.99
C GLU A 362 -21.76 18.41 -7.80
N SER A 363 -21.64 17.56 -8.82
CA SER A 363 -21.99 16.14 -8.75
C SER A 363 -20.85 15.27 -8.22
N GLY A 364 -19.69 15.88 -7.93
CA GLY A 364 -18.50 15.20 -7.46
C GLY A 364 -17.67 14.54 -8.58
N ILE A 365 -18.00 14.79 -9.85
CA ILE A 365 -17.33 14.19 -11.00
C ILE A 365 -16.20 15.11 -11.49
N ILE A 366 -15.03 14.52 -11.75
CA ILE A 366 -13.94 15.18 -12.46
C ILE A 366 -14.24 15.12 -13.95
N ARG A 367 -14.55 16.27 -14.54
CA ARG A 367 -14.94 16.38 -15.94
C ARG A 367 -13.74 16.31 -16.88
N GLN A 368 -13.96 15.76 -18.07
CA GLN A 368 -12.99 15.69 -19.17
C GLN A 368 -12.31 17.03 -19.49
N GLY A 369 -13.04 18.14 -19.37
CA GLY A 369 -12.51 19.49 -19.60
C GLY A 369 -11.48 19.91 -18.56
N GLU A 370 -11.70 19.52 -17.30
CA GLU A 370 -10.76 19.75 -16.21
C GLU A 370 -9.52 18.86 -16.35
N ILE A 371 -9.70 17.60 -16.79
CA ILE A 371 -8.58 16.70 -17.13
C ILE A 371 -7.69 17.32 -18.19
N LYS A 372 -8.27 17.74 -19.32
CA LYS A 372 -7.53 18.41 -20.39
C LYS A 372 -6.81 19.66 -19.89
N LYS A 373 -7.53 20.51 -19.14
CA LYS A 373 -7.04 21.79 -18.63
C LYS A 373 -5.80 21.62 -17.74
N LYS A 374 -5.72 20.59 -16.89
CA LYS A 374 -4.56 20.36 -16.02
C LYS A 374 -3.47 19.49 -16.67
N VAL A 375 -3.83 18.56 -17.56
CA VAL A 375 -2.85 17.70 -18.25
C VAL A 375 -2.07 18.46 -19.31
N GLN A 376 -2.76 19.21 -20.18
CA GLN A 376 -2.13 19.78 -21.38
C GLN A 376 -1.01 20.79 -21.07
N PRO A 377 -1.15 21.75 -20.13
CA PRO A 377 -0.08 22.69 -19.79
C PRO A 377 1.11 22.00 -19.11
N THR A 378 0.85 20.94 -18.34
CA THR A 378 1.88 20.19 -17.62
C THR A 378 2.88 19.52 -18.55
N MET A 379 2.44 19.19 -19.77
CA MET A 379 3.27 18.59 -20.82
C MET A 379 3.95 19.61 -21.75
N ALA A 380 3.61 20.90 -21.65
CA ALA A 380 4.10 21.96 -22.53
C ALA A 380 5.24 22.78 -21.90
N ILE A 381 5.64 22.49 -20.67
CA ILE A 381 6.73 23.19 -19.99
C ILE A 381 8.07 22.72 -20.60
N GLU A 382 8.64 23.52 -21.50
CA GLU A 382 10.06 23.45 -21.83
C GLU A 382 10.87 23.86 -20.59
N ILE A 383 11.57 22.91 -20.00
CA ILE A 383 12.43 23.15 -18.84
C ILE A 383 13.75 23.72 -19.39
N GLY A 384 13.89 25.05 -19.30
CA GLY A 384 15.18 25.72 -19.43
C GLY A 384 16.19 25.19 -18.42
N ASP A 385 17.48 25.37 -18.75
CA ASP A 385 18.67 24.57 -18.42
C ASP A 385 18.96 24.13 -16.96
N HIS A 386 18.08 24.31 -15.96
CA HIS A 386 18.33 23.85 -14.59
C HIS A 386 17.10 23.19 -13.92
N ARG A 387 17.27 21.88 -13.64
CA ARG A 387 16.53 20.98 -12.72
C ARG A 387 15.12 20.51 -13.12
N GLU A 388 15.12 19.29 -13.67
CA GLU A 388 14.27 18.13 -13.36
C GLU A 388 13.00 18.37 -12.51
N THR A 389 11.81 18.27 -13.10
CA THR A 389 10.66 17.62 -12.45
C THR A 389 9.64 17.16 -13.48
N THR A 390 9.38 15.85 -13.53
CA THR A 390 8.10 15.32 -14.02
C THR A 390 7.05 15.72 -13.00
N LYS A 391 6.03 16.50 -13.39
CA LYS A 391 4.92 16.83 -12.50
C LYS A 391 3.96 15.64 -12.45
N ALA A 392 3.60 15.21 -11.25
CA ALA A 392 2.57 14.20 -11.06
C ALA A 392 1.21 14.88 -11.11
N LEU A 393 0.33 14.44 -12.02
CA LEU A 393 -1.08 14.84 -11.96
C LEU A 393 -1.76 13.83 -11.06
N LEU A 394 -2.23 14.32 -9.93
CA LEU A 394 -2.97 13.48 -9.02
C LEU A 394 -4.44 13.65 -9.32
N PHE A 395 -5.08 12.51 -9.53
CA PHE A 395 -6.46 12.39 -9.12
C PHE A 395 -6.49 12.54 -7.60
N GLY A 396 -6.56 13.79 -7.18
CA GLY A 396 -7.47 14.14 -6.11
C GLY A 396 -8.86 13.81 -6.60
N GLY A 397 -9.32 12.60 -6.29
CA GLY A 397 -10.70 12.54 -5.88
C GLY A 397 -10.75 13.35 -4.59
#